data_AF-A0A196L3G9-F1
#
_entry.id   AF-A0A196L3G9-F1
#
_cell.length_a   1.000
_cell.length_b   1.000
_cell.length_c   1.000
_cell.angle_alpha   90.00
_cell.angle_beta   90.00
_cell.angle_gamma   90.00
#
_symmetry.space_group_name_H-M   'P 1'
#
loop_
_entity.id
_entity.type
_entity.pdbx_description
1 polymer ?
#
loop_
_entity_poly.entity_id
_entity_poly.type
_entity_poly.pdbx_seq_one_letter_code
_entity_poly.pdbx_strand_id
1 'polypeptide(L)'
;MRDGDHRIVYRFGVRGELIPDEMTEKLRDILGRARSLLDIAMFTASTAAASPPLTESQERGVYFPIAETQSQWDKAIQKPHMMALEQSQRDALRAMQPFATGDPVITWFQKIHNDDKHRTPLQLATIPDPEFVMVFEHIEPPLHETREYWLDWVEPLPQVAQRVEFVECRSVDVIRPLDVEDVPIALAIWVDDGWRDIQHMLWDVIEFTVRGCQILDDGDTGLADSFKTYFGHMRAQLDAFTRMMRTGDPDAEREWKRLSGDTSDTMVTLERPRHPPGSTHGRLADLIQYPPEVS
;
A
#
# COMPACT_ATOMS: atom_id res chain seq x y z
N MET A 1 -43.27 2.70 23.72
CA MET A 1 -42.02 3.48 23.93
C MET A 1 -41.34 3.57 22.59
N ARG A 2 -40.96 4.77 22.14
CA ARG A 2 -40.25 4.94 20.88
C ARG A 2 -38.78 4.60 21.14
N ASP A 3 -38.27 3.60 20.44
CA ASP A 3 -36.87 3.17 20.45
C ASP A 3 -35.87 4.29 20.05
N GLY A 4 -36.39 5.43 19.54
CA GLY A 4 -35.59 6.51 18.99
C GLY A 4 -34.81 7.36 19.99
N ASP A 5 -35.13 7.32 21.28
CA ASP A 5 -34.42 8.12 22.30
C ASP A 5 -33.19 7.38 22.87
N HIS A 6 -32.98 6.12 22.47
CA HIS A 6 -31.91 5.23 22.95
C HIS A 6 -30.97 4.77 21.83
N ARG A 7 -31.17 5.31 20.62
CA ARG A 7 -30.52 4.85 19.39
C ARG A 7 -30.23 6.02 18.45
N ILE A 8 -29.01 6.06 17.93
CA ILE A 8 -28.56 6.99 16.89
C ILE A 8 -27.98 6.17 15.73
N VAL A 9 -28.35 6.51 14.50
CA VAL A 9 -27.79 5.91 13.29
C VAL A 9 -27.03 6.98 12.53
N TYR A 10 -25.74 6.77 12.33
CA TYR A 10 -24.88 7.68 11.60
C TYR A 10 -24.90 7.38 10.11
N ARG A 11 -24.95 8.45 9.32
CA ARG A 11 -24.96 8.43 7.86
C ARG A 11 -23.96 9.44 7.33
N PHE A 12 -23.26 9.12 6.25
CA PHE A 12 -22.32 10.06 5.66
C PHE A 12 -23.01 11.29 5.07
N GLY A 13 -22.48 12.47 5.41
CA GLY A 13 -22.72 13.72 4.70
C GLY A 13 -21.55 14.02 3.77
N VAL A 14 -21.71 13.73 2.49
CA VAL A 14 -20.71 13.96 1.45
C VAL A 14 -21.01 15.25 0.69
N ARG A 15 -20.00 16.10 0.51
CA ARG A 15 -20.07 17.29 -0.34
C ARG A 15 -19.00 17.19 -1.41
N GLY A 16 -19.40 17.30 -2.67
CA GLY A 16 -18.49 17.23 -3.81
C GLY A 16 -18.11 15.81 -4.20
N GLU A 17 -17.04 15.71 -4.98
CA GLU A 17 -16.46 14.47 -5.48
C GLU A 17 -15.36 14.00 -4.52
N LEU A 18 -15.48 12.78 -4.00
CA LEU A 18 -14.55 12.25 -2.99
C LEU A 18 -13.26 11.71 -3.60
N ILE A 19 -13.32 11.23 -4.84
CA ILE A 19 -12.17 10.75 -5.60
C ILE A 19 -12.18 11.52 -6.92
N PRO A 20 -11.21 12.40 -7.16
CA PRO A 20 -11.10 13.08 -8.45
C PRO A 20 -10.99 12.07 -9.60
N ASP A 21 -11.68 12.32 -10.71
CA ASP A 21 -11.63 11.50 -11.94
C ASP A 21 -10.19 11.09 -12.36
N GLU A 22 -9.22 12.00 -12.22
CA GLU A 22 -7.82 11.75 -12.57
C GLU A 22 -7.08 10.79 -11.64
N MET A 23 -7.60 10.49 -10.46
CA MET A 23 -6.91 9.65 -9.47
C MET A 23 -6.75 8.21 -9.95
N THR A 24 -7.75 7.71 -10.68
CA THR A 24 -7.72 6.38 -11.30
C THR A 24 -6.56 6.27 -12.30
N GLU A 25 -6.40 7.29 -13.16
CA GLU A 25 -5.31 7.35 -14.14
C GLU A 25 -3.95 7.52 -13.47
N LYS A 26 -3.85 8.36 -12.42
CA LYS A 26 -2.61 8.53 -11.64
C LYS A 26 -2.17 7.22 -11.00
N LEU A 27 -3.08 6.49 -10.38
CA LEU A 27 -2.75 5.19 -9.78
C LEU A 27 -2.35 4.18 -10.84
N ARG A 28 -3.08 4.11 -11.97
CA ARG A 28 -2.71 3.29 -13.13
C ARG A 28 -1.30 3.59 -13.60
N ASP A 29 -0.95 4.86 -13.76
CA ASP A 29 0.39 5.30 -14.19
C ASP A 29 1.46 4.90 -13.19
N ILE A 30 1.22 5.05 -11.88
CA ILE A 30 2.17 4.65 -10.83
C ILE A 30 2.45 3.14 -10.92
N LEU A 31 1.41 2.31 -10.95
CA LEU A 31 1.55 0.86 -11.01
C LEU A 31 2.16 0.41 -12.35
N GLY A 32 1.75 1.02 -13.46
CA GLY A 32 2.32 0.76 -14.78
C GLY A 32 3.81 1.11 -14.87
N ARG A 33 4.24 2.22 -14.26
CA ARG A 33 5.66 2.61 -14.18
C ARG A 33 6.46 1.67 -13.30
N ALA A 34 5.94 1.28 -12.13
CA ALA A 34 6.58 0.30 -11.26
C ALA A 34 6.85 -1.02 -12.02
N ARG A 35 5.85 -1.51 -12.77
CA ARG A 35 5.99 -2.70 -13.61
C ARG A 35 7.04 -2.50 -14.72
N SER A 36 7.00 -1.36 -15.39
CA SER A 36 7.94 -1.04 -16.47
C SER A 36 9.38 -0.98 -15.97
N LEU A 37 9.63 -0.45 -14.78
CA LEU A 37 10.96 -0.43 -14.17
C LEU A 37 11.52 -1.84 -13.95
N LEU A 38 10.70 -2.76 -13.45
CA LEU A 38 11.09 -4.16 -13.27
C LEU A 38 11.44 -4.82 -14.61
N ASP A 39 10.62 -4.61 -15.65
CA ASP A 39 10.86 -5.17 -16.99
C ASP A 39 12.14 -4.58 -17.63
N ILE A 40 12.40 -3.28 -17.44
CA ILE A 40 13.64 -2.62 -17.90
C ILE A 40 14.87 -3.15 -17.16
N ALA A 41 14.80 -3.29 -15.84
CA ALA A 41 15.90 -3.84 -15.04
C ALA A 41 16.22 -5.28 -15.49
N MET A 42 15.19 -6.11 -15.70
CA MET A 42 15.36 -7.47 -16.19
C MET A 42 15.99 -7.49 -17.58
N PHE A 43 15.52 -6.65 -18.49
CA PHE A 43 16.09 -6.51 -19.83
C PHE A 43 17.57 -6.14 -19.78
N THR A 44 17.93 -5.16 -18.96
CA THR A 44 19.30 -4.66 -18.84
C THR A 44 20.22 -5.74 -18.28
N ALA A 45 19.85 -6.35 -17.15
CA ALA A 45 20.65 -7.37 -16.48
C ALA A 45 20.82 -8.63 -17.34
N SER A 46 19.73 -9.15 -17.91
CA SER A 46 19.78 -10.37 -18.73
C SER A 46 20.56 -10.17 -20.03
N THR A 47 20.45 -9.01 -20.68
CA THR A 47 21.21 -8.71 -21.91
C THR A 47 22.69 -8.53 -21.62
N ALA A 48 23.04 -7.89 -20.49
CA ALA A 48 24.44 -7.74 -20.07
C ALA A 48 25.10 -9.09 -19.72
N ALA A 49 24.34 -10.01 -19.12
CA ALA A 49 24.84 -11.32 -18.68
C ALA A 49 24.80 -12.41 -19.76
N ALA A 50 24.02 -12.24 -20.84
CA ALA A 50 23.81 -13.28 -21.84
C ALA A 50 25.07 -13.63 -22.64
N SER A 51 25.44 -14.91 -22.62
CA SER A 51 26.51 -15.48 -23.46
C SER A 51 26.10 -16.88 -23.97
N PRO A 52 25.75 -17.05 -25.26
CA PRO A 52 25.73 -16.03 -26.31
C PRO A 52 24.66 -14.95 -26.09
N PRO A 53 24.76 -13.78 -26.77
CA PRO A 53 23.74 -12.74 -26.71
C PRO A 53 22.34 -13.26 -27.06
N LEU A 54 21.32 -12.65 -26.44
CA LEU A 54 19.93 -12.96 -26.76
C LEU A 54 19.62 -12.60 -28.22
N THR A 55 18.80 -13.41 -28.87
CA THR A 55 18.24 -13.07 -30.18
C THR A 55 17.17 -11.99 -30.04
N GLU A 56 16.91 -11.22 -31.10
CA GLU A 56 15.86 -10.17 -31.10
C GLU A 56 14.48 -10.72 -30.69
N SER A 57 14.17 -11.96 -31.08
CA SER A 57 12.91 -12.61 -30.67
C SER A 57 12.88 -12.93 -29.17
N GLN A 58 14.03 -13.22 -28.55
CA GLN A 58 14.14 -13.47 -27.12
C GLN A 58 14.10 -12.16 -26.33
N GLU A 59 14.75 -11.11 -26.82
CA GLU A 59 14.73 -9.75 -26.27
C GLU A 59 13.31 -9.19 -26.14
N ARG A 60 12.49 -9.34 -27.20
CA ARG A 60 11.07 -8.93 -27.17
C ARG A 60 10.23 -9.70 -26.15
N GLY A 61 10.71 -10.86 -25.70
CA GLY A 61 10.05 -11.71 -24.70
C GLY A 61 10.63 -11.57 -23.29
N VAL A 62 11.49 -10.58 -23.04
CA VAL A 62 12.02 -10.31 -21.70
C VAL A 62 10.96 -9.62 -20.85
N TYR A 63 10.75 -10.14 -19.64
CA TYR A 63 9.88 -9.54 -18.63
C TYR A 63 10.32 -10.00 -17.25
N PHE A 64 10.06 -9.20 -16.23
CA PHE A 64 10.27 -9.58 -14.84
C PHE A 64 9.17 -10.56 -14.37
N PRO A 65 9.50 -11.77 -13.89
CA PRO A 65 8.48 -12.69 -13.43
C PRO A 65 7.93 -12.28 -12.05
N ILE A 66 6.60 -12.20 -11.93
CA ILE A 66 5.89 -12.21 -10.65
C ILE A 66 5.16 -13.54 -10.55
N ALA A 67 5.58 -14.40 -9.63
CA ALA A 67 5.09 -15.76 -9.48
C ALA A 67 4.28 -15.92 -8.19
N GLU A 68 3.01 -16.31 -8.34
CA GLU A 68 2.10 -16.63 -7.24
C GLU A 68 2.33 -18.04 -6.69
N THR A 69 3.02 -18.90 -7.44
CA THR A 69 3.33 -20.29 -7.04
C THR A 69 4.74 -20.71 -7.43
N GLN A 70 5.29 -21.69 -6.71
CA GLN A 70 6.57 -22.32 -7.06
C GLN A 70 6.56 -22.87 -8.50
N SER A 71 5.44 -23.44 -8.97
CA SER A 71 5.36 -23.97 -10.34
C SER A 71 5.45 -22.88 -11.42
N GLN A 72 4.87 -21.71 -11.18
CA GLN A 72 5.03 -20.55 -12.08
C GLN A 72 6.48 -20.08 -12.11
N TRP A 73 7.14 -20.04 -10.95
CA TRP A 73 8.56 -19.71 -10.85
C TRP A 73 9.44 -20.71 -11.60
N ASP A 74 9.21 -22.01 -11.40
CA ASP A 74 9.96 -23.08 -12.09
C ASP A 74 9.85 -22.98 -13.61
N LYS A 75 8.71 -22.52 -14.14
CA LYS A 75 8.54 -22.24 -15.58
C LYS A 75 9.25 -20.96 -16.01
N ALA A 76 9.26 -19.93 -15.17
CA ALA A 76 9.92 -18.66 -15.45
C ALA A 76 11.44 -18.82 -15.53
N ILE A 77 12.06 -19.58 -14.63
CA ILE A 77 13.53 -19.75 -14.63
C ILE A 77 14.07 -20.51 -15.86
N GLN A 78 13.22 -21.22 -16.59
CA GLN A 78 13.60 -21.86 -17.86
C GLN A 78 13.57 -20.90 -19.06
N LYS A 79 13.16 -19.64 -18.87
CA LYS A 79 13.16 -18.64 -19.94
C LYS A 79 14.61 -18.19 -20.21
N PRO A 80 14.98 -17.92 -21.48
CA PRO A 80 16.36 -17.54 -21.83
C PRO A 80 16.93 -16.38 -21.02
N HIS A 81 16.13 -15.33 -20.77
CA HIS A 81 16.57 -14.16 -20.01
C HIS A 81 16.80 -14.47 -18.51
N MET A 82 16.04 -15.40 -17.93
CA MET A 82 16.26 -15.86 -16.56
C MET A 82 17.47 -16.79 -16.45
N MET A 83 17.69 -17.63 -17.47
CA MET A 83 18.86 -18.51 -17.54
C MET A 83 20.17 -17.72 -17.68
N ALA A 84 20.12 -16.54 -18.30
CA ALA A 84 21.28 -15.65 -18.44
C ALA A 84 21.75 -15.06 -17.11
N LEU A 85 20.86 -14.89 -16.12
CA LEU A 85 21.21 -14.35 -14.80
C LEU A 85 22.11 -15.31 -14.00
N GLU A 86 22.84 -14.74 -13.05
CA GLU A 86 23.59 -15.55 -12.08
C GLU A 86 22.65 -16.33 -11.15
N GLN A 87 23.15 -17.44 -10.60
CA GLN A 87 22.36 -18.26 -9.68
C GLN A 87 21.98 -17.48 -8.40
N SER A 88 22.91 -16.68 -7.88
CA SER A 88 22.69 -15.76 -6.74
C SER A 88 21.52 -14.81 -6.98
N GLN A 89 21.46 -14.19 -8.16
CA GLN A 89 20.37 -13.29 -8.54
C GLN A 89 19.04 -14.05 -8.63
N ARG A 90 19.01 -15.22 -9.28
CA ARG A 90 17.79 -16.04 -9.35
C ARG A 90 17.30 -16.44 -7.96
N ASP A 91 18.19 -16.83 -7.06
CA ASP A 91 17.83 -17.24 -5.70
C ASP A 91 17.28 -16.06 -4.88
N ALA A 92 17.89 -14.87 -5.02
CA ALA A 92 17.41 -13.64 -4.39
C ALA A 92 16.04 -13.21 -4.95
N LEU A 93 15.88 -13.22 -6.28
CA LEU A 93 14.60 -12.93 -6.94
C LEU A 93 13.51 -13.93 -6.54
N ARG A 94 13.85 -15.20 -6.32
CA ARG A 94 12.92 -16.22 -5.83
C ARG A 94 12.43 -15.89 -4.42
N ALA A 95 13.32 -15.46 -3.54
CA ALA A 95 13.02 -15.20 -2.13
C ALA A 95 12.03 -14.04 -1.92
N MET A 96 11.94 -13.10 -2.86
CA MET A 96 10.99 -11.98 -2.82
C MET A 96 9.64 -12.27 -3.50
N GLN A 97 9.47 -13.42 -4.16
CA GLN A 97 8.22 -13.71 -4.89
C GLN A 97 7.03 -13.89 -3.94
N PRO A 98 5.79 -13.57 -4.39
CA PRO A 98 4.58 -13.73 -3.58
C PRO A 98 4.44 -15.11 -2.91
N PHE A 99 4.77 -16.20 -3.64
CA PHE A 99 4.66 -17.54 -3.08
C PHE A 99 5.67 -17.83 -1.95
N ALA A 100 6.78 -17.10 -1.92
CA ALA A 100 7.85 -17.27 -0.93
C ALA A 100 7.62 -16.37 0.29
N THR A 101 7.13 -15.15 0.08
CA THR A 101 6.84 -14.19 1.14
C THR A 101 5.46 -14.38 1.77
N GLY A 102 4.52 -14.99 1.03
CA GLY A 102 3.12 -15.05 1.41
C GLY A 102 2.38 -13.72 1.25
N ASP A 103 3.01 -12.73 0.61
CA ASP A 103 2.46 -11.39 0.45
C ASP A 103 1.43 -11.35 -0.71
N PRO A 104 0.12 -11.15 -0.42
CA PRO A 104 -0.90 -11.08 -1.45
C PRO A 104 -0.84 -9.78 -2.25
N VAL A 105 -0.23 -8.71 -1.72
CA VAL A 105 -0.21 -7.38 -2.34
C VAL A 105 0.49 -7.41 -3.70
N ILE A 106 1.59 -8.13 -3.80
CA ILE A 106 2.33 -8.27 -5.06
C ILE A 106 1.54 -9.08 -6.09
N THR A 107 0.72 -10.02 -5.64
CA THR A 107 -0.24 -10.73 -6.49
C THR A 107 -1.31 -9.77 -7.03
N TRP A 108 -1.87 -8.93 -6.15
CA TRP A 108 -2.83 -7.89 -6.56
C TRP A 108 -2.21 -6.90 -7.54
N PHE A 109 -0.99 -6.45 -7.30
CA PHE A 109 -0.26 -5.58 -8.21
C PHE A 109 -0.16 -6.17 -9.62
N GLN A 110 0.22 -7.46 -9.73
CA GLN A 110 0.30 -8.16 -11.02
C GLN A 110 -1.08 -8.32 -11.67
N LYS A 111 -2.12 -8.62 -10.89
CA LYS A 111 -3.51 -8.75 -11.36
C LYS A 111 -4.04 -7.42 -11.90
N ILE A 112 -3.92 -6.36 -11.10
CA ILE A 112 -4.33 -4.99 -11.46
C ILE A 112 -3.66 -4.55 -12.77
N HIS A 113 -2.35 -4.77 -12.90
CA HIS A 113 -1.64 -4.43 -14.13
C HIS A 113 -2.12 -5.23 -15.36
N ASN A 114 -2.46 -6.51 -15.19
CA ASN A 114 -2.99 -7.33 -16.28
C ASN A 114 -4.42 -6.95 -16.65
N ASP A 115 -5.28 -6.71 -15.66
CA ASP A 115 -6.66 -6.28 -15.86
C ASP A 115 -6.70 -4.93 -16.59
N ASP A 116 -5.77 -4.03 -16.27
CA ASP A 116 -5.60 -2.76 -16.98
C ASP A 116 -5.24 -2.93 -18.46
N LYS A 117 -4.31 -3.85 -18.79
CA LYS A 117 -4.01 -4.21 -20.19
C LYS A 117 -5.24 -4.70 -20.94
N HIS A 118 -6.20 -5.31 -20.24
CA HIS A 118 -7.46 -5.79 -20.78
C HIS A 118 -8.61 -4.78 -20.65
N ARG A 119 -8.32 -3.53 -20.27
CA ARG A 119 -9.26 -2.41 -20.13
C ARG A 119 -10.36 -2.62 -19.10
N THR A 120 -10.10 -3.41 -18.07
CA THR A 120 -10.96 -3.44 -16.89
C THR A 120 -10.68 -2.19 -16.05
N PRO A 121 -11.66 -1.31 -15.80
CA PRO A 121 -11.43 -0.11 -15.00
C PRO A 121 -11.05 -0.46 -13.56
N LEU A 122 -10.05 0.23 -13.01
CA LEU A 122 -9.79 0.18 -11.57
C LEU A 122 -11.00 0.76 -10.84
N GLN A 123 -11.42 0.09 -9.78
CA GLN A 123 -12.51 0.56 -8.93
C GLN A 123 -11.91 1.15 -7.66
N LEU A 124 -12.00 2.47 -7.54
CA LEU A 124 -11.54 3.21 -6.38
C LEU A 124 -12.74 3.70 -5.56
N ALA A 125 -12.60 3.65 -4.24
CA ALA A 125 -13.58 4.21 -3.32
C ALA A 125 -12.87 4.86 -2.13
N THR A 126 -13.53 5.86 -1.56
CA THR A 126 -13.23 6.28 -0.20
C THR A 126 -13.98 5.36 0.74
N ILE A 127 -13.31 4.81 1.74
CA ILE A 127 -13.91 4.01 2.81
C ILE A 127 -13.60 4.67 4.16
N PRO A 128 -14.38 4.40 5.23
CA PRO A 128 -13.93 4.70 6.58
C PRO A 128 -12.59 4.03 6.82
N ASP A 129 -11.63 4.78 7.35
CA ASP A 129 -10.28 4.29 7.58
C ASP A 129 -10.31 3.22 8.68
N PRO A 130 -9.95 1.96 8.38
CA PRO A 130 -9.98 0.89 9.37
C PRO A 130 -8.90 1.03 10.46
N GLU A 131 -7.85 1.84 10.21
CA GLU A 131 -6.72 2.08 11.11
C GLU A 131 -6.97 3.24 12.07
N PHE A 132 -7.98 4.08 11.83
CA PHE A 132 -8.34 5.17 12.73
C PHE A 132 -9.59 4.84 13.54
N VAL A 133 -9.50 5.03 14.85
CA VAL A 133 -10.64 4.88 15.76
C VAL A 133 -11.45 6.16 15.71
N MET A 134 -12.70 6.06 15.25
CA MET A 134 -13.66 7.15 15.40
C MET A 134 -14.02 7.37 16.87
N VAL A 135 -14.11 8.63 17.24
CA VAL A 135 -14.60 9.07 18.54
C VAL A 135 -15.94 9.75 18.32
N PHE A 136 -16.96 9.37 19.10
CA PHE A 136 -18.29 9.97 19.04
C PHE A 136 -18.43 11.01 20.15
N GLU A 137 -18.01 12.23 19.87
CA GLU A 137 -17.94 13.32 20.85
C GLU A 137 -19.23 14.17 20.87
N HIS A 138 -20.06 14.08 19.84
CA HIS A 138 -21.24 14.92 19.64
C HIS A 138 -22.55 14.21 20.01
N ILE A 139 -22.53 13.41 21.08
CA ILE A 139 -23.71 12.76 21.68
C ILE A 139 -23.86 13.19 23.15
N GLU A 140 -25.09 13.43 23.61
CA GLU A 140 -25.43 13.70 25.01
C GLU A 140 -26.30 12.58 25.61
N PRO A 141 -25.89 11.96 26.74
CA PRO A 141 -24.58 12.08 27.36
C PRO A 141 -23.48 11.44 26.48
N PRO A 142 -22.20 11.83 26.64
CA PRO A 142 -21.09 11.17 25.97
C PRO A 142 -21.07 9.65 26.26
N LEU A 143 -20.65 8.83 25.29
CA LEU A 143 -20.74 7.37 25.44
C LEU A 143 -20.03 6.81 26.66
N HIS A 144 -18.87 7.37 27.00
CA HIS A 144 -18.10 6.96 28.18
C HIS A 144 -18.78 7.31 29.52
N GLU A 145 -19.79 8.17 29.50
CA GLU A 145 -20.62 8.52 30.67
C GLU A 145 -21.93 7.70 30.72
N THR A 146 -22.27 6.98 29.64
CA THR A 146 -23.43 6.07 29.64
C THR A 146 -23.14 4.81 30.46
N ARG A 147 -24.18 4.25 31.09
CA ARG A 147 -24.07 3.02 31.88
C ARG A 147 -23.77 1.80 31.03
N GLU A 148 -24.34 1.74 29.83
CA GLU A 148 -24.14 0.66 28.87
C GLU A 148 -24.43 1.19 27.46
N TYR A 149 -23.54 0.89 26.52
CA TYR A 149 -23.68 1.27 25.11
C TYR A 149 -23.13 0.20 24.16
N TRP A 150 -23.62 0.23 22.92
CA TRP A 150 -23.16 -0.60 21.81
C TRP A 150 -22.87 0.28 20.60
N LEU A 151 -21.79 -0.06 19.89
CA LEU A 151 -21.41 0.52 18.61
C LEU A 151 -21.38 -0.61 17.58
N ASP A 152 -22.38 -0.65 16.71
CA ASP A 152 -22.50 -1.66 15.66
C ASP A 152 -22.10 -1.05 14.32
N TRP A 153 -20.94 -1.45 13.82
CA TRP A 153 -20.44 -1.04 12.51
C TRP A 153 -21.07 -1.88 11.41
N VAL A 154 -21.24 -1.28 10.24
CA VAL A 154 -21.58 -2.05 9.03
C VAL A 154 -20.34 -2.86 8.62
N GLU A 155 -20.51 -4.17 8.46
CA GLU A 155 -19.46 -5.10 8.04
C GLU A 155 -19.80 -5.79 6.71
N PRO A 156 -18.95 -5.69 5.67
CA PRO A 156 -17.73 -4.87 5.60
C PRO A 156 -18.06 -3.37 5.59
N LEU A 157 -17.09 -2.53 5.98
CA LEU A 157 -17.25 -1.08 5.93
C LEU A 157 -17.64 -0.63 4.51
N PRO A 158 -18.72 0.15 4.36
CA PRO A 158 -19.22 0.53 3.06
C PRO A 158 -18.36 1.64 2.45
N GLN A 159 -18.47 1.80 1.12
CA GLN A 159 -17.98 3.01 0.45
C GLN A 159 -18.66 4.25 1.06
N VAL A 160 -17.87 5.30 1.29
CA VAL A 160 -18.35 6.61 1.70
C VAL A 160 -19.15 7.21 0.54
N ALA A 161 -20.46 7.26 0.71
CA ALA A 161 -21.39 7.84 -0.23
C ALA A 161 -22.55 8.52 0.50
N GLN A 162 -23.16 9.52 -0.14
CA GLN A 162 -24.18 10.35 0.48
C GLN A 162 -25.31 9.51 1.11
N ARG A 163 -25.57 9.76 2.40
CA ARG A 163 -26.61 9.09 3.22
C ARG A 163 -26.43 7.58 3.45
N VAL A 164 -25.29 7.00 3.08
CA VAL A 164 -25.00 5.60 3.43
C VAL A 164 -24.77 5.50 4.94
N GLU A 165 -25.42 4.52 5.56
CA GLU A 165 -25.28 4.17 6.97
C GLU A 165 -23.97 3.42 7.19
N PHE A 166 -23.27 3.71 8.29
CA PHE A 166 -21.97 3.09 8.55
C PHE A 166 -21.77 2.68 10.00
N VAL A 167 -22.48 3.31 10.94
CA VAL A 167 -22.45 2.91 12.35
C VAL A 167 -23.78 3.22 13.03
N GLU A 168 -24.19 2.30 13.90
CA GLU A 168 -25.32 2.44 14.80
C GLU A 168 -24.82 2.47 16.24
N CYS A 169 -25.27 3.48 16.97
CA CYS A 169 -25.01 3.64 18.39
C CYS A 169 -26.29 3.37 19.19
N ARG A 170 -26.20 2.52 20.20
CA ARG A 170 -27.31 2.19 21.10
C ARG A 170 -26.88 2.37 22.55
N SER A 171 -27.79 2.79 23.43
CA SER A 171 -27.52 2.88 24.87
C SER A 171 -28.77 2.59 25.70
N VAL A 172 -28.56 2.13 26.94
CA VAL A 172 -29.63 2.02 27.94
C VAL A 172 -30.07 3.38 28.49
N ASP A 173 -29.20 4.39 28.41
CA ASP A 173 -29.52 5.76 28.76
C ASP A 173 -30.12 6.49 27.54
N VAL A 174 -30.88 7.56 27.79
CA VAL A 174 -31.41 8.39 26.71
C VAL A 174 -30.24 9.15 26.09
N ILE A 175 -30.07 9.02 24.78
CA ILE A 175 -29.02 9.68 24.00
C ILE A 175 -29.60 10.68 23.01
N ARG A 176 -28.90 11.80 22.81
CA ARG A 176 -29.29 12.88 21.90
C ARG A 176 -28.11 13.28 21.02
N PRO A 177 -28.29 13.37 19.69
CA PRO A 177 -27.27 13.92 18.83
C PRO A 177 -27.18 15.44 19.03
N LEU A 178 -25.96 15.96 19.17
CA LEU A 178 -25.69 17.39 19.31
C LEU A 178 -25.17 18.01 18.01
N ASP A 179 -24.35 17.28 17.25
CA ASP A 179 -23.74 17.73 15.99
C ASP A 179 -23.32 16.55 15.08
N VAL A 180 -22.61 16.84 13.99
CA VAL A 180 -21.99 15.88 13.08
C VAL A 180 -20.62 15.40 13.60
N GLU A 181 -20.28 14.15 13.32
CA GLU A 181 -18.95 13.59 13.62
C GLU A 181 -18.06 13.64 12.38
N ASP A 182 -16.77 13.90 12.59
CA ASP A 182 -15.75 13.72 11.56
C ASP A 182 -15.43 12.23 11.40
N VAL A 183 -15.38 11.77 10.15
CA VAL A 183 -15.04 10.38 9.82
C VAL A 183 -13.67 10.34 9.16
N PRO A 184 -12.67 9.66 9.75
CA PRO A 184 -11.41 9.40 9.08
C PRO A 184 -11.67 8.49 7.89
N ILE A 185 -11.05 8.82 6.77
CA ILE A 185 -11.27 8.14 5.50
C ILE A 185 -9.95 7.73 4.85
N ALA A 186 -9.97 6.56 4.23
CA ALA A 186 -8.86 6.03 3.44
C ALA A 186 -9.26 5.92 1.97
N LEU A 187 -8.26 6.03 1.08
CA LEU A 187 -8.42 5.70 -0.33
C LEU A 187 -8.21 4.19 -0.50
N ALA A 188 -9.21 3.51 -1.06
CA ALA A 188 -9.21 2.08 -1.25
C ALA A 188 -9.40 1.67 -2.72
N ILE A 189 -8.85 0.51 -3.06
CA ILE A 189 -9.02 -0.17 -4.34
C ILE A 189 -9.81 -1.48 -4.12
N TRP A 190 -10.72 -1.80 -5.02
CA TRP A 190 -11.43 -3.07 -5.02
C TRP A 190 -10.59 -4.16 -5.67
N VAL A 191 -10.17 -5.16 -4.89
CA VAL A 191 -9.44 -6.32 -5.38
C VAL A 191 -9.76 -7.54 -4.51
N ASP A 192 -9.87 -8.71 -5.16
CA ASP A 192 -10.26 -9.98 -4.52
C ASP A 192 -11.51 -9.86 -3.64
N ASP A 193 -12.57 -9.28 -4.24
CA ASP A 193 -13.90 -9.13 -3.63
C ASP A 193 -13.90 -8.32 -2.31
N GLY A 194 -12.95 -7.40 -2.15
CA GLY A 194 -12.93 -6.49 -1.01
C GLY A 194 -12.19 -5.18 -1.27
N TRP A 195 -12.43 -4.21 -0.40
CA TRP A 195 -11.67 -2.97 -0.35
C TRP A 195 -10.31 -3.22 0.30
N ARG A 196 -9.26 -2.66 -0.30
CA ARG A 196 -7.89 -2.66 0.21
C ARG A 196 -7.34 -1.26 0.24
N ASP A 197 -6.66 -0.92 1.32
CA ASP A 197 -6.00 0.37 1.48
C ASP A 197 -4.86 0.53 0.44
N ILE A 198 -4.89 1.64 -0.29
CA ILE A 198 -3.91 1.94 -1.34
C ILE A 198 -2.55 2.31 -0.74
N GLN A 199 -2.48 2.93 0.44
CA GLN A 199 -1.22 3.32 1.08
C GLN A 199 -0.34 2.10 1.36
N HIS A 200 -0.90 1.07 2.01
CA HIS A 200 -0.15 -0.17 2.25
C HIS A 200 0.23 -0.86 0.95
N MET A 201 -0.67 -0.89 -0.03
CA MET A 201 -0.36 -1.46 -1.34
C MET A 201 0.84 -0.76 -1.98
N LEU A 202 0.87 0.57 -1.97
CA LEU A 202 1.96 1.35 -2.56
C LEU A 202 3.27 1.15 -1.81
N TRP A 203 3.27 1.03 -0.48
CA TRP A 203 4.48 0.71 0.30
C TRP A 203 5.11 -0.60 -0.15
N ASP A 204 4.32 -1.68 -0.25
CA ASP A 204 4.84 -2.99 -0.62
C ASP A 204 5.25 -3.03 -2.11
N VAL A 205 4.50 -2.37 -3.00
CA VAL A 205 4.87 -2.27 -4.42
C VAL A 205 6.17 -1.50 -4.62
N ILE A 206 6.39 -0.41 -3.88
CA ILE A 206 7.65 0.36 -3.95
C ILE A 206 8.82 -0.49 -3.44
N GLU A 207 8.68 -1.12 -2.28
CA GLU A 207 9.71 -1.97 -1.69
C GLU A 207 10.08 -3.13 -2.64
N PHE A 208 9.07 -3.83 -3.16
CA PHE A 208 9.25 -4.94 -4.10
C PHE A 208 9.93 -4.47 -5.40
N THR A 209 9.49 -3.35 -5.95
CA THR A 209 10.06 -2.80 -7.20
C THR A 209 11.52 -2.44 -7.01
N VAL A 210 11.85 -1.73 -5.94
CA VAL A 210 13.22 -1.32 -5.62
C VAL A 210 14.10 -2.54 -5.37
N ARG A 211 13.62 -3.51 -4.59
CA ARG A 211 14.36 -4.75 -4.31
C ARG A 211 14.67 -5.52 -5.59
N GLY A 212 13.69 -5.67 -6.48
CA GLY A 212 13.86 -6.36 -7.75
C GLY A 212 14.92 -5.69 -8.63
N CYS A 213 14.87 -4.35 -8.73
CA CYS A 213 15.88 -3.58 -9.45
C CYS A 213 17.28 -3.73 -8.83
N GLN A 214 17.41 -3.62 -7.52
CA GLN A 214 18.70 -3.73 -6.82
C GLN A 214 19.32 -5.13 -6.95
N ILE A 215 18.53 -6.19 -6.86
CA ILE A 215 19.01 -7.57 -7.09
C ILE A 215 19.56 -7.76 -8.51
N LEU A 216 18.92 -7.11 -9.49
CA LEU A 216 19.29 -7.22 -10.91
C LEU A 216 20.50 -6.36 -11.29
N ASP A 217 20.78 -5.28 -10.57
CA ASP A 217 21.89 -4.35 -10.85
C ASP A 217 23.20 -4.84 -10.22
N ASP A 218 23.37 -4.68 -8.90
CA ASP A 218 24.60 -5.00 -8.18
C ASP A 218 24.40 -5.95 -6.98
N GLY A 219 23.15 -6.28 -6.66
CA GLY A 219 22.80 -7.13 -5.52
C GLY A 219 22.75 -6.42 -4.17
N ASP A 220 23.03 -5.11 -4.09
CA ASP A 220 22.94 -4.33 -2.86
C ASP A 220 21.49 -3.94 -2.57
N THR A 221 20.83 -4.64 -1.64
CA THR A 221 19.43 -4.38 -1.26
C THR A 221 19.23 -3.30 -0.19
N GLY A 222 20.26 -2.51 0.14
CA GLY A 222 20.21 -1.59 1.28
C GLY A 222 19.06 -0.57 1.26
N LEU A 223 18.70 -0.03 0.09
CA LEU A 223 17.57 0.88 -0.04
C LEU A 223 16.22 0.16 0.14
N ALA A 224 16.03 -1.01 -0.47
CA ALA A 224 14.84 -1.82 -0.25
C ALA A 224 14.69 -2.25 1.22
N ASP A 225 15.78 -2.61 1.87
CA ASP A 225 15.80 -2.95 3.30
C ASP A 225 15.45 -1.74 4.18
N SER A 226 15.87 -0.55 3.78
CA SER A 226 15.50 0.71 4.43
C SER A 226 14.00 1.01 4.28
N PHE A 227 13.44 0.84 3.07
CA PHE A 227 11.99 0.95 2.85
C PHE A 227 11.20 -0.07 3.68
N LYS A 228 11.61 -1.34 3.65
CA LYS A 228 10.97 -2.39 4.44
C LYS A 228 10.96 -2.07 5.94
N THR A 229 12.09 -1.58 6.46
CA THR A 229 12.21 -1.18 7.87
C THR A 229 11.31 0.01 8.17
N TYR A 230 11.32 1.04 7.34
CA TYR A 230 10.51 2.23 7.51
C TYR A 230 9.00 1.92 7.45
N PHE A 231 8.54 1.21 6.42
CA PHE A 231 7.12 0.83 6.30
C PHE A 231 6.70 -0.13 7.41
N GLY A 232 7.57 -1.03 7.85
CA GLY A 232 7.34 -1.87 9.03
C GLY A 232 7.16 -1.06 10.32
N HIS A 233 7.98 -0.03 10.52
CA HIS A 233 7.86 0.90 11.64
C HIS A 233 6.55 1.69 11.59
N MET A 234 6.17 2.21 10.43
CA MET A 234 4.90 2.93 10.24
C MET A 234 3.69 2.04 10.55
N ARG A 235 3.69 0.79 10.06
CA ARG A 235 2.64 -0.20 10.38
C ARG A 235 2.58 -0.51 11.88
N ALA A 236 3.73 -0.72 12.52
CA ALA A 236 3.78 -0.98 13.95
C ALA A 236 3.27 0.22 14.78
N GLN A 237 3.58 1.44 14.35
CA GLN A 237 3.08 2.65 14.98
C GLN A 237 1.55 2.77 14.85
N LEU A 238 1.00 2.50 13.66
CA LEU A 238 -0.45 2.52 13.39
C LEU A 238 -1.19 1.42 14.18
N ASP A 239 -0.63 0.21 14.25
CA ASP A 239 -1.19 -0.87 15.07
C ASP A 239 -1.19 -0.52 16.56
N ALA A 240 -0.08 0.01 17.09
CA ALA A 240 0.00 0.45 18.48
C ALA A 240 -0.98 1.58 18.78
N PHE A 241 -1.13 2.56 17.87
CA PHE A 241 -2.14 3.61 17.97
C PHE A 241 -3.56 3.03 18.01
N THR A 242 -3.87 2.11 17.09
CA THR A 242 -5.19 1.46 17.00
C THR A 242 -5.51 0.70 18.28
N ARG A 243 -4.56 -0.10 18.80
CA ARG A 243 -4.72 -0.83 20.07
C ARG A 243 -4.93 0.13 21.23
N MET A 244 -4.10 1.16 21.36
CA MET A 244 -4.25 2.20 22.39
C MET A 244 -5.64 2.81 22.35
N MET A 245 -6.12 3.24 21.18
CA MET A 245 -7.41 3.92 21.05
C MET A 245 -8.61 2.97 21.27
N ARG A 246 -8.51 1.68 20.88
CA ARG A 246 -9.61 0.72 21.03
C ARG A 246 -9.73 0.14 22.44
N THR A 247 -8.61 -0.15 23.10
CA THR A 247 -8.62 -0.89 24.36
C THR A 247 -8.17 -0.05 25.55
N GLY A 248 -7.68 1.18 25.33
CA GLY A 248 -7.05 1.99 26.37
C GLY A 248 -5.79 1.34 26.96
N ASP A 249 -5.12 0.46 26.20
CA ASP A 249 -3.97 -0.31 26.68
C ASP A 249 -2.77 0.61 26.96
N PRO A 250 -2.33 0.74 28.23
CA PRO A 250 -1.19 1.59 28.58
C PRO A 250 0.13 1.11 27.97
N ASP A 251 0.25 -0.17 27.61
CA ASP A 251 1.45 -0.72 26.98
C ASP A 251 1.50 -0.32 25.50
N ALA A 252 0.36 -0.38 24.81
CA ALA A 252 0.20 0.14 23.46
C ALA A 252 0.44 1.66 23.38
N GLU A 253 0.00 2.43 24.39
CA GLU A 253 0.29 3.87 24.48
C GLU A 253 1.80 4.15 24.59
N ARG A 254 2.52 3.40 25.45
CA ARG A 254 3.97 3.54 25.59
C ARG A 254 4.70 3.12 24.32
N GLU A 255 4.25 2.04 23.67
CA GLU A 255 4.78 1.58 22.40
C GLU A 255 4.59 2.62 21.30
N TRP A 256 3.38 3.14 21.14
CA TRP A 256 3.09 4.20 20.17
C TRP A 256 3.92 5.46 20.42
N LYS A 257 4.02 5.93 21.67
CA LYS A 257 4.85 7.10 22.03
C LYS A 257 6.33 6.87 21.72
N ARG A 258 6.86 5.67 21.99
CA ARG A 258 8.24 5.31 21.66
C ARG A 258 8.47 5.33 20.14
N LEU A 259 7.63 4.61 19.39
CA LEU A 259 7.73 4.52 17.94
C LEU A 259 7.57 5.90 17.27
N SER A 260 6.67 6.74 17.77
CA SER A 260 6.46 8.10 17.27
C SER A 260 7.69 8.99 17.46
N GLY A 261 8.41 8.86 18.58
CA GLY A 261 9.65 9.58 18.85
C GLY A 261 10.83 9.12 17.98
N ASP A 262 10.94 7.82 17.72
CA ASP A 262 12.04 7.21 16.94
C ASP A 262 11.97 7.57 15.44
N THR A 263 10.82 8.00 14.94
CA THR A 263 10.62 8.36 13.51
C THR A 263 11.45 9.58 13.10
N SER A 264 11.68 10.53 14.02
CA SER A 264 12.56 11.69 13.77
C SER A 264 14.03 11.33 13.63
N ASP A 265 14.51 10.29 14.31
CA ASP A 265 15.91 9.84 14.20
C ASP A 265 16.12 8.91 13.00
N THR A 266 15.09 8.16 12.59
CA THR A 266 15.16 7.28 11.41
C THR A 266 15.18 8.08 10.10
N MET A 267 14.62 9.30 10.09
CA MET A 267 14.71 10.23 8.95
C MET A 267 16.14 10.74 8.65
N VAL A 268 17.10 10.57 9.57
CA VAL A 268 18.45 11.16 9.47
C VAL A 268 19.42 10.32 8.62
N THR A 269 19.03 9.17 8.08
CA THR A 269 19.95 8.34 7.26
C THR A 269 19.41 7.97 5.88
N LEU A 270 18.70 8.90 5.23
CA LEU A 270 18.63 8.97 3.77
C LEU A 270 19.72 9.94 3.26
N GLU A 271 20.98 9.69 3.64
CA GLU A 271 22.09 10.41 3.02
C GLU A 271 22.15 10.02 1.53
N ARG A 272 22.07 11.02 0.65
CA ARG A 272 22.37 10.86 -0.78
C ARG A 272 23.64 10.03 -0.95
N PRO A 273 23.66 8.97 -1.78
CA PRO A 273 24.90 8.29 -2.11
C PRO A 273 25.92 9.32 -2.61
N ARG A 274 27.03 9.48 -1.89
CA ARG A 274 28.16 10.29 -2.33
C ARG A 274 28.82 9.56 -3.50
N HIS A 275 28.39 9.86 -4.73
CA HIS A 275 29.14 9.44 -5.90
C HIS A 275 30.49 10.16 -5.95
N PRO A 276 31.60 9.44 -6.18
CA PRO A 276 32.87 10.08 -6.50
C PRO A 276 32.73 10.85 -7.82
N PRO A 277 33.38 12.02 -7.97
CA PRO A 277 33.30 12.79 -9.20
C PRO A 277 34.00 12.01 -10.32
N GLY A 278 33.22 11.40 -11.23
CA GLY A 278 33.74 10.82 -12.47
C GLY A 278 33.10 9.55 -13.04
N SER A 279 32.08 8.93 -12.42
CA SER A 279 31.46 7.72 -13.02
C SER A 279 30.43 8.10 -14.11
N THR A 280 30.74 7.72 -15.34
CA THR A 280 29.90 7.89 -16.55
C THR A 280 28.95 6.71 -16.78
N HIS A 281 28.27 6.22 -15.74
CA HIS A 281 27.24 5.18 -15.90
C HIS A 281 25.86 5.78 -15.58
N GLY A 282 24.94 5.61 -16.55
CA GLY A 282 23.66 6.30 -16.66
C GLY A 282 22.75 6.12 -15.45
N ARG A 283 22.21 7.24 -14.97
CA ARG A 283 21.44 7.34 -13.73
C ARG A 283 19.96 7.03 -13.97
N LEU A 284 19.43 6.06 -13.24
CA LEU A 284 17.99 5.91 -12.99
C LEU A 284 17.37 7.14 -12.29
N ALA A 285 18.20 7.96 -11.62
CA ALA A 285 17.76 9.19 -10.96
C ALA A 285 17.39 10.33 -11.95
N ASP A 286 17.78 10.25 -13.22
CA ASP A 286 17.47 11.28 -14.22
C ASP A 286 16.09 11.09 -14.87
N LEU A 287 15.39 9.98 -14.59
CA LEU A 287 14.07 9.63 -15.14
C LEU A 287 12.88 10.22 -14.37
N ILE A 288 13.13 10.96 -13.27
CA ILE A 288 12.09 11.68 -12.52
C ILE A 288 12.37 13.19 -12.64
N GLN A 289 12.14 13.73 -13.84
CA GLN A 289 12.04 15.19 -14.01
C GLN A 289 10.63 15.62 -13.63
N TYR A 290 10.50 16.27 -12.48
CA TYR A 290 9.34 17.09 -12.16
C TYR A 290 9.30 18.28 -13.13
N PRO A 291 8.13 18.63 -13.72
CA PRO A 291 8.03 19.86 -14.48
C PRO A 291 8.25 21.07 -13.56
N PRO A 292 8.95 22.12 -14.02
CA PRO A 292 9.15 23.33 -13.22
C PRO A 292 7.81 24.02 -12.97
N GLU A 293 7.59 24.41 -11.72
CA GLU A 293 6.45 25.22 -11.30
C GLU A 293 6.42 26.52 -12.10
N VAL A 294 5.29 26.76 -12.79
CA VAL A 294 5.02 28.03 -13.45
C VAL A 294 4.43 28.97 -12.39
N SER A 295 5.16 30.05 -12.14
CA SER A 295 4.75 31.22 -11.34
C SER A 295 3.67 32.04 -12.02
#